data_AF-A0A932N6L1-F1
#
_entry.id   AF-A0A932N6L1-F1
#
_cell.length_a   1.000
_cell.length_b   1.000
_cell.length_c   1.000
_cell.angle_alpha   90.00
_cell.angle_beta   90.00
_cell.angle_gamma   90.00
#
_symmetry.space_group_name_H-M   'P 1'
#
loop_
_entity.id
_entity.type
_entity.pdbx_description
1 polymer ?
#
loop_
_entity_poly.entity_id
_entity_poly.type
_entity_poly.pdbx_seq_one_letter_code
_entity_poly.pdbx_strand_id
1 'polypeptide(L)'
;MNIESNPPAKSPRAAIIFLGALALFQIIRITAFFMIQDVLSGKTPDAWLFPAMTDVFIGAMALFVAIGLWKGKGLAVWVSAIVFFCISISDHLDAITVVLTTKGPLPAMMNGAPSSTATMLAVMSLVEAFAIWALTRKSLKAHYLAPKTNPTP
;
A
#
# COMPACT_ATOMS: atom_id res chain seq x y z
N MET A 1 -14.04 14.56 -44.70
CA MET A 1 -14.28 14.36 -43.25
C MET A 1 -12.97 13.83 -42.67
N ASN A 2 -12.13 14.69 -42.12
CA ASN A 2 -10.83 14.30 -41.58
C ASN A 2 -11.06 13.57 -40.25
N ILE A 3 -10.73 12.28 -40.22
CA ILE A 3 -10.59 11.54 -38.96
C ILE A 3 -9.27 12.01 -38.36
N GLU A 4 -9.32 13.00 -37.47
CA GLU A 4 -8.19 13.28 -36.59
C GLU A 4 -7.90 12.02 -35.79
N SER A 5 -6.82 11.32 -36.16
CA SER A 5 -6.30 10.21 -35.39
C SER A 5 -5.77 10.79 -34.09
N ASN A 6 -6.57 10.67 -33.02
CA ASN A 6 -6.10 11.00 -31.68
C ASN A 6 -4.79 10.26 -31.43
N PRO A 7 -3.72 10.95 -31.01
CA PRO A 7 -2.44 10.30 -30.76
C PRO A 7 -2.63 9.20 -29.72
N PRO A 8 -1.97 8.03 -29.88
CA PRO A 8 -2.10 6.94 -28.94
C PRO A 8 -1.72 7.44 -27.53
N ALA A 9 -2.66 7.32 -26.58
CA ALA A 9 -2.44 7.75 -25.21
C ALA A 9 -1.16 7.12 -24.68
N LYS A 10 -0.21 7.95 -24.20
CA LYS A 10 1.06 7.46 -23.62
C LYS A 10 0.76 6.41 -22.56
N SER A 11 1.31 5.21 -22.74
CA SER A 11 1.15 4.10 -21.81
C SER A 11 1.60 4.53 -20.41
N PRO A 12 0.80 4.29 -19.33
CA PRO A 12 1.11 4.76 -17.98
C PRO A 12 2.20 3.91 -17.28
N ARG A 13 3.21 3.42 -18.02
CA ARG A 13 4.23 2.46 -17.55
C ARG A 13 4.96 2.94 -16.31
N ALA A 14 5.42 4.20 -16.30
CA ALA A 14 6.13 4.76 -15.15
C ALA A 14 5.26 4.74 -13.87
N ALA A 15 3.97 5.07 -13.99
CA ALA A 15 3.04 5.01 -12.87
C ALA A 15 2.81 3.57 -12.40
N ILE A 16 2.66 2.60 -13.31
CA ILE A 16 2.53 1.18 -12.96
C ILE A 16 3.76 0.68 -12.22
N ILE A 17 4.97 1.01 -12.72
CA ILE A 17 6.23 0.65 -12.08
C ILE A 17 6.29 1.23 -10.67
N PHE A 18 6.03 2.53 -10.55
CA PHE A 18 6.02 3.23 -9.26
C PHE A 18 5.02 2.63 -8.27
N LEU A 19 3.77 2.39 -8.68
CA LEU A 19 2.74 1.82 -7.81
C LEU A 19 3.09 0.40 -7.36
N GLY A 20 3.61 -0.43 -8.24
CA GLY A 20 4.07 -1.77 -7.86
C GLY A 20 5.31 -1.73 -6.96
N ALA A 21 6.23 -0.79 -7.18
CA ALA A 21 7.39 -0.60 -6.31
C ALA A 21 6.98 -0.10 -4.92
N LEU A 22 6.01 0.81 -4.85
CA LEU A 22 5.42 1.29 -3.60
C LEU A 22 4.72 0.15 -2.85
N ALA A 23 3.95 -0.70 -3.54
CA ALA A 23 3.37 -1.88 -2.93
C ALA A 23 4.45 -2.84 -2.43
N LEU A 24 5.49 -3.11 -3.23
CA LEU A 24 6.59 -4.00 -2.85
C LEU A 24 7.39 -3.47 -1.65
N PHE A 25 7.57 -2.16 -1.53
CA PHE A 25 8.26 -1.55 -0.39
C PHE A 25 7.62 -1.92 0.96
N GLN A 26 6.31 -2.17 0.98
CA GLN A 26 5.58 -2.61 2.18
C GLN A 26 6.05 -3.97 2.71
N ILE A 27 6.85 -4.75 1.96
CA ILE A 27 7.41 -6.03 2.44
C ILE A 27 8.22 -5.87 3.72
N ILE A 28 8.80 -4.68 3.95
CA ILE A 28 9.55 -4.37 5.18
C ILE A 28 8.69 -4.54 6.45
N ARG A 29 7.37 -4.42 6.33
CA ARG A 29 6.41 -4.55 7.42
C ARG A 29 6.33 -5.96 8.01
N ILE A 30 6.86 -6.98 7.30
CA ILE A 30 7.05 -8.33 7.87
C ILE A 30 7.90 -8.29 9.16
N THR A 31 8.78 -7.30 9.30
CA THR A 31 9.59 -7.13 10.53
C THR A 31 8.77 -6.87 11.79
N ALA A 32 7.50 -6.43 11.66
CA ALA A 32 6.58 -6.29 12.79
C ALA A 32 6.27 -7.62 13.49
N PHE A 33 6.62 -8.76 12.91
CA PHE A 33 6.63 -10.05 13.61
C PHE A 33 7.41 -9.99 14.94
N PHE A 34 8.53 -9.26 14.98
CA PHE A 34 9.28 -9.09 16.23
C PHE A 34 8.52 -8.23 17.25
N MET A 35 7.73 -7.25 16.79
CA MET A 35 6.86 -6.47 17.68
C MET A 35 5.77 -7.36 18.31
N ILE A 36 5.20 -8.30 17.55
CA ILE A 36 4.25 -9.28 18.11
C ILE A 36 4.90 -10.04 19.27
N GLN A 37 6.15 -10.49 19.11
CA GLN A 37 6.88 -11.19 20.18
C GLN A 37 7.14 -10.29 21.40
N ASP A 38 7.44 -9.01 21.19
CA ASP A 38 7.65 -8.05 22.27
C ASP A 38 6.35 -7.75 23.04
N VAL A 39 5.21 -7.67 22.35
CA VAL A 39 3.89 -7.55 22.99
C VAL A 39 3.57 -8.80 23.80
N LEU A 40 3.72 -9.99 23.21
CA LEU A 40 3.43 -11.27 23.88
C LEU A 40 4.36 -11.54 25.07
N SER A 41 5.55 -10.92 25.12
CA SER A 41 6.47 -11.00 26.26
C SER A 41 6.30 -9.86 27.27
N GLY A 42 5.31 -8.97 27.08
CA GLY A 42 5.00 -7.87 27.98
C GLY A 42 5.98 -6.69 27.92
N LYS A 43 6.84 -6.63 26.91
CA LYS A 43 7.82 -5.54 26.73
C LYS A 43 7.21 -4.31 26.04
N THR A 44 6.13 -4.50 25.29
CA THR A 44 5.43 -3.46 24.53
C THR A 44 3.93 -3.53 24.86
N PRO A 45 3.22 -2.40 24.94
CA PRO A 45 1.79 -2.41 25.27
C PRO A 45 0.93 -3.25 24.30
N ASP A 46 -0.08 -3.93 24.84
CA ASP A 46 -1.00 -4.80 24.08
C ASP A 46 -1.72 -4.09 22.91
N ALA A 47 -1.89 -2.77 23.00
CA ALA A 47 -2.48 -1.95 21.95
C ALA A 47 -1.72 -2.06 20.60
N TRP A 48 -0.45 -2.46 20.62
CA TRP A 48 0.37 -2.67 19.43
C TRP A 48 0.13 -3.99 18.71
N LEU A 49 -0.59 -4.94 19.33
CA LEU A 49 -0.75 -6.28 18.77
C LEU A 49 -1.50 -6.26 17.43
N PHE A 50 -2.58 -5.49 17.34
CA PHE A 50 -3.40 -5.42 16.14
C PHE A 50 -2.68 -4.71 14.97
N PRO A 51 -2.04 -3.55 15.15
CA PRO A 51 -1.16 -2.97 14.14
C PRO A 51 -0.08 -3.96 13.67
N ALA A 52 0.62 -4.61 14.61
CA ALA A 52 1.73 -5.50 14.25
C ALA A 52 1.27 -6.74 13.46
N MET A 53 0.10 -7.30 13.77
CA MET A 53 -0.49 -8.38 12.97
C MET A 53 -0.85 -7.93 11.57
N THR A 54 -1.42 -6.74 11.44
CA THR A 54 -1.85 -6.18 10.16
C THR A 54 -0.64 -5.79 9.30
N ASP A 55 0.43 -5.24 9.90
CA ASP A 55 1.75 -5.05 9.29
C ASP A 55 2.29 -6.32 8.64
N VAL A 56 2.29 -7.44 9.38
CA VAL A 56 2.77 -8.74 8.85
C VAL A 56 1.92 -9.20 7.68
N PHE A 57 0.58 -9.08 7.79
CA PHE A 57 -0.33 -9.42 6.70
C PHE A 57 -0.06 -8.57 5.44
N ILE A 58 0.07 -7.25 5.59
CA ILE A 58 0.34 -6.33 4.48
C ILE A 58 1.69 -6.64 3.86
N GLY A 59 2.73 -6.84 4.68
CA GLY A 59 4.07 -7.20 4.21
C GLY A 59 4.09 -8.51 3.44
N ALA A 60 3.32 -9.52 3.87
CA ALA A 60 3.17 -10.78 3.14
C ALA A 60 2.42 -10.60 1.80
N MET A 61 1.39 -9.74 1.76
CA MET A 61 0.60 -9.48 0.56
C MET A 61 1.28 -8.55 -0.46
N ALA A 62 2.24 -7.74 -0.01
CA ALA A 62 2.96 -6.75 -0.80
C ALA A 62 3.51 -7.30 -2.13
N LEU A 63 4.17 -8.48 -2.08
CA LEU A 63 4.76 -9.10 -3.25
C LEU A 63 3.71 -9.49 -4.29
N PHE A 64 2.60 -10.08 -3.86
CA PHE A 64 1.52 -10.52 -4.75
C PHE A 64 0.84 -9.33 -5.43
N VAL A 65 0.61 -8.24 -4.68
CA VAL A 65 0.02 -7.01 -5.22
C VAL A 65 0.97 -6.34 -6.22
N ALA A 66 2.28 -6.26 -5.91
CA ALA A 66 3.28 -5.70 -6.81
C ALA A 66 3.36 -6.48 -8.14
N ILE A 67 3.42 -7.81 -8.07
CA ILE A 67 3.42 -8.68 -9.26
C ILE A 67 2.11 -8.51 -10.04
N GLY A 68 0.97 -8.44 -9.34
CA GLY A 68 -0.34 -8.19 -9.92
C GLY A 68 -0.37 -6.87 -10.70
N LEU A 69 0.14 -5.78 -10.14
CA LEU A 69 0.22 -4.48 -10.80
C LEU A 69 1.14 -4.50 -12.02
N TRP A 70 2.29 -5.18 -11.96
CA TRP A 70 3.27 -5.17 -13.05
C TRP A 70 2.91 -6.11 -14.21
N LYS A 71 2.33 -7.27 -13.92
CA LYS A 71 2.10 -8.34 -14.91
C LYS A 71 0.63 -8.61 -15.19
N GLY A 72 -0.24 -8.24 -14.25
CA GLY A 72 -1.66 -8.55 -14.30
C GLY A 72 -2.48 -7.48 -15.03
N LYS A 73 -3.70 -7.88 -15.42
CA LYS A 73 -4.76 -7.01 -15.93
C LYS A 73 -6.11 -7.53 -15.42
N GLY A 74 -7.13 -6.69 -15.49
CA GLY A 74 -8.50 -7.01 -15.11
C GLY A 74 -8.95 -6.34 -13.82
N LEU A 75 -10.26 -6.46 -13.56
CA LEU A 75 -10.91 -5.85 -12.40
C LEU A 75 -10.31 -6.34 -11.07
N ALA A 76 -10.02 -7.64 -10.95
CA ALA A 76 -9.45 -8.22 -9.73
C ALA A 76 -8.12 -7.57 -9.33
N VAL A 77 -7.19 -7.40 -10.28
CA VAL A 77 -5.89 -6.75 -10.01
C VAL A 77 -6.10 -5.30 -9.55
N TRP A 78 -6.96 -4.56 -10.23
CA TRP A 78 -7.22 -3.16 -9.93
C TRP A 78 -7.88 -2.96 -8.56
N VAL A 79 -8.92 -3.76 -8.26
CA VAL A 79 -9.62 -3.72 -6.97
C VAL A 79 -8.69 -4.18 -5.84
N SER A 80 -7.95 -5.28 -6.01
CA SER A 80 -7.03 -5.77 -4.99
C SER A 80 -5.95 -4.74 -4.65
N ALA A 81 -5.42 -4.00 -5.63
CA ALA A 81 -4.47 -2.93 -5.37
C ALA A 81 -5.08 -1.77 -4.57
N ILE A 82 -6.30 -1.35 -4.89
CA ILE A 82 -7.01 -0.31 -4.13
C ILE A 82 -7.27 -0.77 -2.70
N VAL A 83 -7.82 -1.98 -2.53
CA VAL A 83 -8.11 -2.56 -1.21
C VAL A 83 -6.83 -2.69 -0.39
N PHE A 84 -5.73 -3.15 -1.01
CA PHE A 84 -4.43 -3.25 -0.35
C PHE A 84 -3.95 -1.90 0.20
N PHE A 85 -3.97 -0.83 -0.61
CA PHE A 85 -3.60 0.50 -0.13
C PHE A 85 -4.58 1.05 0.90
N CYS A 86 -5.88 0.77 0.80
CA CYS A 86 -6.84 1.17 1.84
C CYS A 86 -6.54 0.49 3.18
N ILE A 87 -6.30 -0.83 3.20
CA ILE A 87 -5.95 -1.56 4.42
C ILE A 87 -4.65 -1.02 5.01
N SER A 88 -3.66 -0.75 4.16
CA SER A 88 -2.37 -0.20 4.58
C SER A 88 -2.48 1.19 5.20
N ILE A 89 -3.29 2.09 4.62
CA ILE A 89 -3.62 3.39 5.22
C ILE A 89 -4.34 3.22 6.56
N SER A 90 -5.35 2.35 6.61
CA SER A 90 -6.10 2.11 7.86
C SER A 90 -5.19 1.65 8.98
N ASP A 91 -4.22 0.79 8.69
CA ASP A 91 -3.23 0.35 9.67
C ASP A 91 -2.32 1.49 10.15
N HIS A 92 -1.81 2.34 9.24
CA HIS A 92 -1.02 3.51 9.65
C HIS A 92 -1.81 4.44 10.58
N LEU A 93 -3.11 4.64 10.32
CA LEU A 93 -3.99 5.45 11.16
C LEU A 93 -4.25 4.81 12.53
N ASP A 94 -4.36 3.49 12.58
CA ASP A 94 -4.46 2.74 13.84
C ASP A 94 -3.15 2.86 14.65
N ALA A 95 -2.00 2.63 14.02
CA ALA A 95 -0.69 2.82 14.64
C ALA A 95 -0.49 4.26 15.14
N ILE A 96 -0.90 5.29 14.38
CA ILE A 96 -0.91 6.69 14.86
C ILE A 96 -1.76 6.83 16.12
N THR A 97 -2.95 6.23 16.13
CA THR A 97 -3.84 6.27 17.30
C THR A 97 -3.15 5.64 18.50
N VAL A 98 -2.53 4.47 18.35
CA VAL A 98 -1.79 3.79 19.42
C VAL A 98 -0.63 4.65 19.92
N VAL A 99 0.19 5.20 19.02
CA VAL A 99 1.33 6.09 19.35
C VAL A 99 0.90 7.31 20.18
N LEU A 100 -0.24 7.91 19.85
CA LEU A 100 -0.68 9.16 20.48
C LEU A 100 -1.49 8.95 21.75
N THR A 101 -2.11 7.77 21.93
CA THR A 101 -3.06 7.53 23.03
C THR A 101 -2.54 6.54 24.08
N THR A 102 -1.59 5.68 23.73
CA THR A 102 -1.08 4.64 24.64
C THR A 102 0.13 5.16 25.43
N LYS A 103 0.04 5.09 26.75
CA LYS A 103 1.18 5.36 27.63
C LYS A 103 2.07 4.12 27.70
N GLY A 104 3.36 4.26 27.41
CA GLY A 104 4.32 3.17 27.49
C GLY A 104 5.51 3.39 26.58
N PRO A 105 6.48 2.45 26.58
CA PRO A 105 7.55 2.46 25.61
C PRO A 105 6.98 2.24 24.21
N LEU A 106 7.54 2.95 23.23
CA LEU A 106 7.34 2.60 21.83
C LEU A 106 8.02 1.25 21.54
N PRO A 107 7.52 0.50 20.54
CA PRO A 107 8.20 -0.68 20.05
C PRO A 107 9.67 -0.37 19.73
N ALA A 108 10.58 -1.30 20.00
CA ALA A 108 12.03 -1.08 19.82
C ALA A 108 12.42 -0.67 18.39
N MET A 109 11.64 -1.10 17.39
CA MET A 109 11.80 -0.73 15.99
C MET A 109 11.46 0.75 15.69
N MET A 110 10.76 1.43 16.60
CA MET A 110 10.37 2.84 16.50
C MET A 110 11.23 3.68 17.46
N ASN A 111 12.46 3.95 17.06
CA ASN A 111 13.47 4.59 17.92
C ASN A 111 13.41 6.13 17.90
N GLY A 112 12.23 6.72 18.15
CA GLY A 112 12.01 8.17 18.04
C GLY A 112 10.94 8.72 18.98
N ALA A 113 10.72 10.03 18.92
CA ALA A 113 9.61 10.65 19.64
C ALA A 113 8.25 10.20 19.05
N PRO A 114 7.19 10.04 19.86
CA PRO A 114 5.85 9.70 19.36
C PRO A 114 5.38 10.59 18.21
N SER A 115 5.67 11.89 18.27
CA SER A 115 5.33 12.84 17.21
C SER A 115 6.05 12.55 15.89
N SER A 116 7.33 12.15 15.93
CA SER A 116 8.10 11.78 14.74
C SER A 116 7.57 10.51 14.09
N THR A 117 7.26 9.50 14.91
CA THR A 117 6.63 8.24 14.45
C THR A 117 5.27 8.52 13.82
N ALA A 118 4.41 9.28 14.49
CA ALA A 118 3.09 9.64 13.96
C ALA A 118 3.19 10.43 12.65
N THR A 119 4.14 11.36 12.55
CA THR A 119 4.40 12.13 11.32
C THR A 119 4.83 11.23 10.17
N MET A 120 5.75 10.29 10.43
CA MET A 120 6.20 9.33 9.41
C MET A 120 5.03 8.47 8.89
N LEU A 121 4.22 7.92 9.79
CA LEU A 121 3.04 7.10 9.43
C LEU A 121 2.02 7.91 8.64
N ALA A 122 1.81 9.19 9.01
CA ALA A 122 0.91 10.08 8.29
C ALA A 122 1.41 10.38 6.87
N VAL A 123 2.72 10.61 6.70
CA VAL A 123 3.33 10.80 5.38
C VAL A 123 3.18 9.54 4.53
N MET A 124 3.42 8.35 5.08
CA MET A 124 3.22 7.09 4.35
C MET A 124 1.76 6.91 3.91
N SER A 125 0.82 7.22 4.80
CA SER A 125 -0.62 7.21 4.48
C SER A 125 -0.97 8.15 3.31
N LEU A 126 -0.37 9.34 3.25
CA LEU A 126 -0.59 10.29 2.16
C LEU A 126 0.00 9.80 0.83
N VAL A 127 1.18 9.17 0.86
CA VAL A 127 1.80 8.56 -0.33
C VAL A 127 0.93 7.43 -0.89
N GLU A 128 0.35 6.61 -0.01
CA GLU A 128 -0.58 5.54 -0.40
C GLU A 128 -1.93 6.07 -0.87
N ALA A 129 -2.45 7.16 -0.27
CA ALA A 129 -3.65 7.83 -0.75
C ALA A 129 -3.44 8.39 -2.16
N PHE A 130 -2.24 8.92 -2.45
CA PHE A 130 -1.85 9.29 -3.80
C PHE A 130 -1.84 8.09 -4.76
N ALA A 131 -1.42 6.90 -4.29
CA ALA A 131 -1.46 5.68 -5.09
C ALA A 131 -2.89 5.29 -5.49
N ILE A 132 -3.85 5.38 -4.55
CA ILE A 132 -5.27 5.18 -4.83
C ILE A 132 -5.76 6.22 -5.84
N TRP A 133 -5.48 7.50 -5.62
CA TRP A 133 -5.84 8.56 -6.56
C TRP A 133 -5.28 8.29 -7.97
N ALA A 134 -4.01 7.87 -8.07
CA ALA A 134 -3.38 7.51 -9.34
C ALA A 134 -4.11 6.34 -10.01
N LEU A 135 -4.42 5.26 -9.27
CA LEU A 135 -5.19 4.11 -9.76
C LEU A 135 -6.58 4.50 -10.28
N THR A 136 -7.15 5.62 -9.84
CA THR A 136 -8.43 6.11 -10.36
C THR A 136 -8.34 6.92 -11.65
N ARG A 137 -7.13 7.30 -12.10
CA ARG A 137 -6.93 8.11 -13.31
C ARG A 137 -7.31 7.31 -14.56
N LYS A 138 -7.88 8.02 -15.55
CA LYS A 138 -8.40 7.42 -16.79
C LYS A 138 -7.39 6.49 -17.49
N SER A 139 -6.11 6.88 -17.54
CA SER A 139 -5.05 6.08 -18.18
C SER A 139 -4.79 4.76 -17.47
N LEU A 140 -4.73 4.75 -16.13
CA LEU A 140 -4.52 3.54 -15.34
C LEU A 140 -5.77 2.65 -15.30
N LYS A 141 -6.96 3.25 -15.15
CA LYS A 141 -8.22 2.53 -15.32
C LYS A 141 -8.30 1.84 -16.68
N ALA A 142 -7.99 2.55 -17.77
CA ALA A 142 -7.98 1.96 -19.11
C ALA A 142 -6.93 0.83 -19.23
N HIS A 143 -5.75 0.97 -18.63
CA HIS A 143 -4.73 -0.07 -18.67
C HIS A 143 -5.22 -1.39 -18.06
N TYR A 144 -5.86 -1.34 -16.89
CA TYR A 144 -6.30 -2.55 -16.18
C TYR A 144 -7.67 -3.05 -16.63
N LEU A 145 -8.59 -2.17 -17.05
CA LEU A 145 -9.99 -2.51 -17.30
C LEU A 145 -10.38 -2.57 -18.78
N ALA A 146 -9.53 -2.12 -19.70
CA ALA A 146 -9.85 -2.21 -21.13
C ALA A 146 -10.03 -3.69 -21.54
N PRO A 147 -11.07 -4.00 -22.34
CA PRO A 147 -11.22 -5.33 -22.93
C PRO A 147 -9.94 -5.71 -23.68
N LYS A 148 -9.51 -6.97 -23.57
CA LYS A 148 -8.46 -7.48 -24.46
C LYS A 148 -9.01 -7.40 -25.89
N THR A 149 -8.45 -6.51 -26.71
CA THR A 149 -8.71 -6.56 -28.15
C THR A 149 -8.04 -7.83 -28.66
N ASN A 150 -8.84 -8.85 -28.98
CA ASN A 150 -8.32 -10.03 -29.68
C ASN A 150 -7.72 -9.54 -30.99
N PRO A 151 -6.48 -9.93 -31.34
CA PRO A 151 -5.99 -9.69 -32.69
C PRO A 151 -6.99 -10.36 -33.64
N THR A 152 -7.56 -9.58 -34.56
CA THR A 152 -8.31 -10.13 -35.68
C THR A 152 -7.41 -11.13 -36.41
N PRO A 153 -7.92 -12.34 -36.72
CA PRO A 153 -7.15 -13.39 -37.39
C PRO A 153 -6.62 -12.95 -38.75
#